data_AF-A0A7S3B0S6-F1
#
_entry.id   AF-A0A7S3B0S6-F1
#
_cell.length_a   1.000
_cell.length_b   1.000
_cell.length_c   1.000
_cell.angle_alpha   90.00
_cell.angle_beta   90.00
_cell.angle_gamma   90.00
#
_symmetry.space_group_name_H-M   'P 1'
#
loop_
_entity.id
_entity.type
_entity.pdbx_description
1 polymer ?
#
loop_
_entity_poly.entity_id
_entity_poly.type
_entity_poly.pdbx_seq_one_letter_code
_entity_poly.pdbx_strand_id
1 'polypeptide(L)'
;EQLAAAEPSRALELLAVEEMLHLLVVEQVPAGGQRLVSSLLVDWRKVLHVGSCILSLQLPGVGEASKLPAGVVELRLELRPFLPLGDRLSEADLILEIKRQRTRQTEQERKFIAYSKAWWADYLAARPSHRERNVQLFALSELGLRRPITCYVRPLLADRLLDSPLHAAHFVSLIDFERTDTLGAAAPEIWQTNHATLAVRHGDAEEHAVLLCSLLLGFGLDAY
;
A
#
# COMPACT_ATOMS: atom_id res chain seq x y z
N GLU A 1 -37.44 -22.83 -20.88
CA GLU A 1 -37.04 -21.83 -19.87
C GLU A 1 -35.60 -22.12 -19.45
N GLN A 2 -34.65 -21.46 -20.10
CA GLN A 2 -33.25 -21.46 -19.66
C GLN A 2 -33.13 -20.37 -18.61
N LEU A 3 -32.86 -20.74 -17.36
CA LEU A 3 -32.37 -19.80 -16.35
C LEU A 3 -31.07 -19.21 -16.90
N ALA A 4 -31.13 -18.01 -17.47
CA ALA A 4 -29.93 -17.20 -17.63
C ALA A 4 -29.35 -17.03 -16.22
N ALA A 5 -28.15 -17.53 -16.00
CA ALA A 5 -27.40 -17.26 -14.79
C ALA A 5 -27.36 -15.73 -14.65
N ALA A 6 -27.97 -15.19 -13.59
CA ALA A 6 -27.97 -13.76 -13.35
C ALA A 6 -26.51 -13.30 -13.32
N GLU A 7 -26.13 -12.41 -14.23
CA GLU A 7 -24.79 -11.81 -14.21
C GLU A 7 -24.55 -11.23 -12.82
N PRO A 8 -23.36 -11.45 -12.22
CA PRO A 8 -23.07 -10.92 -10.91
C PRO A 8 -23.26 -9.41 -10.91
N SER A 9 -23.96 -8.91 -9.90
CA SER A 9 -24.14 -7.48 -9.68
C SER A 9 -22.77 -6.78 -9.74
N ARG A 10 -22.65 -5.73 -10.55
CA ARG A 10 -21.40 -4.97 -10.69
C ARG A 10 -20.96 -4.40 -9.34
N ALA A 11 -21.90 -4.07 -8.46
CA ALA A 11 -21.58 -3.62 -7.13
C ALA A 11 -20.93 -4.71 -6.26
N LEU A 12 -21.28 -5.99 -6.47
CA LEU A 12 -20.61 -7.12 -5.81
C LEU A 12 -19.19 -7.35 -6.35
N GLU A 13 -18.99 -7.20 -7.67
CA GLU A 13 -17.64 -7.26 -8.26
C GLU A 13 -16.76 -6.15 -7.71
N LEU A 14 -17.29 -4.93 -7.62
CA LEU A 14 -16.60 -3.78 -7.05
C LEU A 14 -16.37 -3.93 -5.53
N LEU A 15 -17.27 -4.60 -4.81
CA LEU A 15 -17.09 -4.88 -3.38
C LEU A 15 -15.96 -5.88 -3.11
N ALA A 16 -15.64 -6.74 -4.09
CA ALA A 16 -14.52 -7.66 -4.03
C ALA A 16 -13.15 -6.97 -4.18
N VAL A 17 -13.12 -5.71 -4.63
CA VAL A 17 -11.92 -4.88 -4.63
C VAL A 17 -11.67 -4.40 -3.19
N GLU A 18 -10.66 -4.98 -2.56
CA GLU A 18 -10.30 -4.71 -1.16
C GLU A 18 -9.31 -3.56 -1.03
N GLU A 19 -8.71 -3.13 -2.14
CA GLU A 19 -7.78 -2.01 -2.20
C GLU A 19 -8.48 -0.70 -1.81
N MET A 20 -7.89 -0.05 -0.82
CA MET A 20 -8.26 1.31 -0.40
C MET A 20 -7.64 2.33 -1.34
N LEU A 21 -8.27 3.50 -1.47
CA LEU A 21 -7.65 4.63 -2.15
C LEU A 21 -6.50 5.15 -1.30
N HIS A 22 -5.30 5.18 -1.84
CA HIS A 22 -4.14 5.73 -1.15
C HIS A 22 -3.96 7.20 -1.52
N LEU A 23 -4.17 8.09 -0.55
CA LEU A 23 -4.01 9.53 -0.69
C LEU A 23 -2.68 9.97 -0.08
N LEU A 24 -1.92 10.75 -0.85
CA LEU A 24 -0.65 11.32 -0.45
C LEU A 24 -0.73 12.84 -0.51
N VAL A 25 -0.15 13.51 0.48
CA VAL A 25 0.10 14.95 0.45
C VAL A 25 1.60 15.16 0.45
N VAL A 26 2.07 15.83 -0.60
CA VAL A 26 3.49 16.07 -0.84
C VAL A 26 3.73 17.58 -0.88
N GLU A 27 4.72 18.02 -0.13
CA GLU A 27 5.19 19.40 -0.11
C GLU A 27 6.34 19.57 -1.11
N GLN A 28 6.29 20.64 -1.90
CA GLN A 28 7.39 21.04 -2.76
C GLN A 28 8.38 21.87 -1.94
N VAL A 29 9.61 21.39 -1.79
CA VAL A 29 10.67 22.10 -1.09
C VAL A 29 11.26 23.14 -2.06
N PRO A 30 11.52 24.39 -1.64
CA PRO A 30 12.07 25.44 -2.52
C PRO A 30 13.37 25.07 -3.25
N ALA A 31 14.12 24.11 -2.73
CA ALA A 31 15.36 23.59 -3.31
C ALA A 31 15.14 22.58 -4.47
N GLY A 32 13.89 22.30 -4.86
CA GLY A 32 13.56 21.39 -5.96
C GLY A 32 13.23 19.94 -5.56
N GLY A 33 13.29 19.63 -4.26
CA GLY A 33 12.90 18.33 -3.72
C GLY A 33 11.42 18.25 -3.36
N GLN A 34 10.93 17.05 -3.08
CA GLN A 34 9.59 16.83 -2.57
C GLN A 34 9.65 16.13 -1.23
N ARG A 35 8.68 16.39 -0.35
CA ARG A 35 8.63 15.78 0.98
C ARG A 35 7.24 15.25 1.27
N LEU A 36 7.16 14.02 1.76
CA LEU A 36 5.89 13.45 2.18
C LEU A 36 5.41 14.11 3.48
N VAL A 37 4.20 14.70 3.45
CA VAL A 37 3.56 15.36 4.60
C VAL A 37 2.51 14.46 5.22
N SER A 38 1.74 13.75 4.40
CA SER A 38 0.65 12.88 4.85
C SER A 38 0.47 11.67 3.93
N SER A 39 0.08 10.56 4.52
CA SER A 39 -0.27 9.31 3.84
C SER A 39 -1.52 8.74 4.50
N LEU A 40 -2.56 8.45 3.72
CA LEU A 40 -3.85 7.99 4.23
C LEU A 40 -4.48 6.96 3.30
N LEU A 41 -5.05 5.90 3.87
CA LEU A 41 -5.89 4.94 3.15
C LEU A 41 -7.36 5.29 3.36
N VAL A 42 -8.10 5.46 2.26
CA VAL A 42 -9.50 5.89 2.25
C VAL A 42 -10.38 4.77 1.70
N ASP A 43 -11.37 4.38 2.51
CA ASP A 43 -12.39 3.41 2.12
C ASP A 43 -13.44 4.08 1.23
N TRP A 44 -13.39 3.77 -0.06
CA TRP A 44 -14.25 4.38 -1.08
C TRP A 44 -15.61 3.71 -1.18
N ARG A 45 -15.79 2.50 -0.62
CA ARG A 45 -16.91 1.59 -0.92
C ARG A 45 -18.27 2.09 -0.46
N LYS A 46 -18.33 3.16 0.33
CA LYS A 46 -19.58 3.88 0.64
C LYS A 46 -20.34 4.31 -0.62
N VAL A 47 -19.65 4.58 -1.73
CA VAL A 47 -20.29 4.92 -3.01
C VAL A 47 -21.08 3.75 -3.62
N LEU A 48 -20.83 2.50 -3.23
CA LEU A 48 -21.59 1.33 -3.71
C LEU A 48 -23.03 1.32 -3.20
N HIS A 49 -23.28 1.99 -2.08
CA HIS A 49 -24.62 2.18 -1.53
C HIS A 49 -25.29 3.47 -2.04
N VAL A 50 -24.58 4.60 -1.98
CA VAL A 50 -25.19 5.94 -2.21
C VAL A 50 -25.02 6.42 -3.66
N GLY A 51 -24.07 5.87 -4.42
CA GLY A 51 -23.66 6.32 -5.76
C GLY A 51 -22.66 7.49 -5.74
N SER A 52 -22.73 8.34 -4.72
CA SER A 52 -21.79 9.43 -4.46
C SER A 52 -21.72 9.73 -2.96
N CYS A 53 -20.56 10.16 -2.46
CA CYS A 53 -20.41 10.61 -1.09
C CYS A 53 -19.37 11.73 -0.95
N ILE A 54 -19.48 12.47 0.16
CA ILE A 54 -18.47 13.44 0.60
C ILE A 54 -17.86 12.89 1.89
N LEU A 55 -16.53 12.92 1.98
CA LEU A 55 -15.74 12.45 3.11
C LEU A 55 -14.87 13.60 3.60
N SER A 56 -15.03 14.00 4.87
CA SER A 56 -14.10 14.91 5.55
C SER A 56 -13.05 14.07 6.27
N LEU A 57 -11.80 14.17 5.85
CA LEU A 57 -10.71 13.30 6.28
C LEU A 57 -9.63 14.11 6.99
N GLN A 58 -9.22 13.65 8.17
CA GLN A 58 -8.05 14.18 8.86
C GLN A 58 -6.79 13.59 8.22
N LEU A 59 -5.85 14.46 7.86
CA LEU A 59 -4.56 14.10 7.29
C LEU A 59 -3.59 13.83 8.44
N PRO A 60 -3.17 12.58 8.70
CA PRO A 60 -2.15 12.29 9.70
C PRO A 60 -0.77 12.73 9.19
N GLY A 61 0.18 12.96 10.10
CA GLY A 61 1.59 13.04 9.74
C GLY A 61 2.13 11.70 9.23
N VAL A 62 3.42 11.65 8.94
CA VAL A 62 4.09 10.45 8.40
C VAL A 62 4.88 9.73 9.49
N GLY A 63 4.87 8.40 9.46
CA GLY A 63 5.71 7.56 10.33
C GLY A 63 5.42 7.79 11.82
N GLU A 64 6.43 8.23 12.58
CA GLU A 64 6.26 8.54 14.02
C GLU A 64 5.31 9.71 14.28
N ALA A 65 5.24 10.68 13.36
CA ALA A 65 4.36 11.81 13.45
C ALA A 65 2.91 11.49 13.03
N SER A 66 2.59 10.23 12.70
CA SER A 66 1.25 9.79 12.28
C SER A 66 0.14 10.08 13.30
N LYS A 67 0.49 10.22 14.58
CA LYS A 67 -0.46 10.59 15.65
C LYS A 67 -0.80 12.09 15.66
N LEU A 68 -0.03 12.92 14.97
CA LEU A 68 -0.24 14.36 14.89
C LEU A 68 -0.93 14.69 13.57
N PRO A 69 -2.04 15.46 13.58
CA PRO A 69 -2.68 15.85 12.34
C PRO A 69 -1.91 16.95 11.62
N ALA A 70 -1.68 16.75 10.33
CA ALA A 70 -1.14 17.74 9.42
C ALA A 70 -2.23 18.67 8.85
N GLY A 71 -3.50 18.23 8.80
CA GLY A 71 -4.60 19.03 8.29
C GLY A 71 -5.91 18.26 8.10
N VAL A 72 -6.84 18.84 7.35
CA VAL A 72 -8.10 18.20 6.94
C VAL A 72 -8.32 18.42 5.44
N VAL A 73 -8.82 17.39 4.75
CA VAL A 73 -9.23 17.47 3.35
C VAL A 73 -10.67 16.98 3.20
N GLU A 74 -11.44 17.63 2.32
CA GLU A 74 -12.75 17.14 1.91
C GLU A 74 -12.63 16.47 0.54
N LEU A 75 -13.06 15.21 0.46
CA LEU A 75 -13.08 14.43 -0.78
C LEU A 75 -14.52 14.18 -1.21
N ARG A 76 -14.82 14.48 -2.47
CA ARG A 76 -16.06 14.06 -3.13
C ARG A 76 -15.77 12.86 -4.02
N LEU A 77 -16.44 11.75 -3.75
CA LEU A 77 -16.31 10.51 -4.51
C LEU A 77 -17.61 10.22 -5.27
N GLU A 78 -17.49 9.90 -6.55
CA GLU A 78 -18.61 9.52 -7.43
C GLU A 78 -18.23 8.28 -8.24
N LEU A 79 -19.12 7.30 -8.29
CA LEU A 79 -18.88 6.08 -9.08
C LEU A 79 -19.34 6.28 -10.52
N ARG A 80 -18.46 5.96 -11.48
CA ARG A 80 -18.73 6.09 -12.92
C ARG A 80 -18.46 4.77 -13.67
N PRO A 81 -19.36 4.37 -14.59
CA PRO A 81 -20.73 4.85 -14.74
C PRO A 81 -21.56 4.62 -13.47
N PHE A 82 -22.67 5.35 -13.36
CA PHE A 82 -23.54 5.24 -12.19
C PHE A 82 -24.15 3.84 -12.06
N LEU A 83 -24.21 3.32 -10.83
CA LEU A 83 -24.95 2.09 -10.54
C LEU A 83 -26.46 2.36 -10.57
N PRO A 84 -27.23 1.57 -11.36
CA PRO A 84 -28.68 1.55 -11.28
C PRO A 84 -29.14 1.28 -9.84
N LEU A 85 -30.28 1.83 -9.42
CA LEU A 85 -30.77 1.67 -8.04
C LEU A 85 -30.90 0.20 -7.60
N GLY A 86 -31.34 -0.68 -8.51
CA GLY A 86 -31.48 -2.11 -8.23
C GLY A 86 -30.15 -2.88 -8.12
N ASP A 87 -29.03 -2.27 -8.52
CA ASP A 87 -27.70 -2.86 -8.44
C ASP A 87 -26.90 -2.31 -7.24
N ARG A 88 -27.44 -1.34 -6.50
CA ARG A 88 -26.78 -0.78 -5.32
C ARG A 88 -26.90 -1.73 -4.13
N LEU A 89 -25.84 -1.79 -3.34
CA LEU A 89 -25.84 -2.61 -2.14
C LEU A 89 -26.66 -1.95 -1.03
N SER A 90 -27.30 -2.79 -0.21
CA SER A 90 -27.86 -2.30 1.04
C SER A 90 -26.72 -1.84 1.97
N GLU A 91 -26.98 -0.81 2.78
CA GLU A 91 -25.97 -0.32 3.73
C GLU A 91 -25.57 -1.41 4.73
N ALA A 92 -26.52 -2.24 5.15
CA ALA A 92 -26.29 -3.35 6.07
C ALA A 92 -25.34 -4.40 5.48
N ASP A 93 -25.56 -4.82 4.23
CA ASP A 93 -24.72 -5.81 3.55
C ASP A 93 -23.31 -5.26 3.30
N LEU A 94 -23.23 -3.99 2.89
CA LEU A 94 -21.95 -3.30 2.70
C LEU A 94 -21.13 -3.25 4.00
N ILE A 95 -21.75 -2.81 5.11
CA ILE A 95 -21.07 -2.74 6.41
C ILE A 95 -20.67 -4.12 6.89
N LEU A 96 -21.53 -5.13 6.72
CA LEU A 96 -21.26 -6.50 7.12
C LEU A 96 -20.05 -7.05 6.35
N GLU A 97 -20.00 -6.85 5.05
CA GLU A 97 -18.90 -7.34 4.22
C GLU A 97 -17.58 -6.65 4.55
N ILE A 98 -17.58 -5.32 4.69
CA ILE A 98 -16.38 -4.57 5.08
C ILE A 98 -15.86 -5.07 6.43
N LYS A 99 -16.75 -5.32 7.40
CA LYS A 99 -16.37 -5.90 8.70
C LYS A 99 -15.77 -7.29 8.54
N ARG A 100 -16.38 -8.15 7.73
CA ARG A 100 -15.91 -9.51 7.45
C ARG A 100 -14.49 -9.49 6.88
N GLN A 101 -14.23 -8.64 5.89
CA GLN A 101 -12.92 -8.48 5.26
C GLN A 101 -11.87 -7.97 6.25
N ARG A 102 -12.21 -6.97 7.08
CA ARG A 102 -11.31 -6.46 8.13
C ARG A 102 -10.92 -7.54 9.14
N THR A 103 -11.89 -8.32 9.62
CA THR A 103 -11.62 -9.44 10.54
C THR A 103 -10.69 -10.46 9.88
N ARG A 104 -10.96 -10.82 8.62
CA ARG A 104 -10.10 -11.74 7.86
C ARG A 104 -8.67 -11.21 7.72
N GLN A 105 -8.50 -9.93 7.42
CA GLN A 105 -7.19 -9.30 7.30
C GLN A 105 -6.43 -9.34 8.64
N THR A 106 -7.08 -8.99 9.75
CA THR A 106 -6.47 -9.06 11.09
C THR A 106 -6.06 -10.49 11.46
N GLU A 107 -6.88 -11.49 11.11
CA GLU A 107 -6.52 -12.89 11.33
C GLU A 107 -5.32 -13.33 10.49
N GLN A 108 -5.25 -12.93 9.23
CA GLN A 108 -4.11 -13.20 8.35
C GLN A 108 -2.82 -12.57 8.87
N GLU A 109 -2.88 -11.30 9.30
CA GLU A 109 -1.75 -10.60 9.91
C GLU A 109 -1.27 -11.31 11.18
N ARG A 110 -2.19 -11.73 12.05
CA ARG A 110 -1.85 -12.49 13.26
C ARG A 110 -1.16 -13.81 12.93
N LYS A 111 -1.69 -14.57 11.95
CA LYS A 111 -1.09 -15.83 11.48
C LYS A 111 0.31 -15.59 10.91
N PHE A 112 0.49 -14.53 10.12
CA PHE A 112 1.78 -14.17 9.56
C PHE A 112 2.82 -13.83 10.64
N ILE A 113 2.44 -13.07 11.68
CA ILE A 113 3.33 -12.75 12.80
C ILE A 113 3.78 -14.01 13.55
N ALA A 114 2.87 -14.97 13.75
CA ALA A 114 3.22 -16.24 14.37
C ALA A 114 4.19 -17.04 13.48
N TYR A 115 3.92 -17.10 12.18
CA TYR A 115 4.77 -17.76 11.20
C TYR A 115 6.16 -17.13 11.14
N SER A 116 6.27 -15.81 11.06
CA SER A 116 7.57 -15.13 10.93
C SER A 116 8.47 -15.33 12.16
N LYS A 117 7.88 -15.44 13.36
CA LYS A 117 8.62 -15.79 14.58
C LYS A 117 9.16 -17.21 14.53
N ALA A 118 8.35 -18.17 14.08
CA ALA A 118 8.79 -19.56 13.93
C ALA A 118 9.90 -19.67 12.87
N TRP A 119 9.67 -19.07 11.70
CA TRP A 119 10.66 -19.00 10.62
C TRP A 119 11.98 -18.39 11.09
N TRP A 120 11.95 -17.30 11.88
CA TRP A 120 13.17 -16.68 12.39
C TRP A 120 13.95 -17.60 13.33
N ALA A 121 13.25 -18.35 14.19
CA ALA A 121 13.88 -19.33 15.05
C ALA A 121 14.57 -20.44 14.25
N ASP A 122 13.90 -20.97 13.23
CA ASP A 122 14.45 -21.99 12.33
C ASP A 122 15.66 -21.45 11.54
N TYR A 123 15.55 -20.22 11.04
CA TYR A 123 16.62 -19.53 10.34
C TYR A 123 17.87 -19.40 11.24
N LEU A 124 17.72 -18.96 12.49
CA LEU A 124 18.84 -18.86 13.42
C LEU A 124 19.42 -20.22 13.85
N ALA A 125 18.59 -21.26 13.88
CA ALA A 125 19.02 -22.62 14.22
C ALA A 125 19.84 -23.27 13.08
N ALA A 126 19.57 -22.89 11.83
CA ALA A 126 20.20 -23.51 10.66
C ALA A 126 21.72 -23.28 10.60
N ARG A 127 22.21 -22.07 10.93
CA ARG A 127 23.65 -21.73 10.91
C ARG A 127 23.99 -20.66 11.96
N PRO A 128 25.09 -20.81 12.72
CA PRO A 128 25.52 -19.79 13.69
C PRO A 128 25.76 -18.41 13.08
N SER A 129 26.32 -18.34 11.86
CA SER A 129 26.58 -17.08 11.14
C SER A 129 25.33 -16.29 10.78
N HIS A 130 24.13 -16.89 10.84
CA HIS A 130 22.88 -16.17 10.60
C HIS A 130 22.60 -15.10 11.66
N ARG A 131 23.17 -15.22 12.86
CA ARG A 131 23.05 -14.21 13.92
C ARG A 131 23.79 -12.91 13.61
N GLU A 132 24.77 -12.97 12.71
CA GLU A 132 25.57 -11.80 12.31
C GLU A 132 24.88 -11.00 11.20
N ARG A 133 23.85 -11.56 10.55
CA ARG A 133 23.12 -10.90 9.48
C ARG A 133 22.04 -9.98 10.05
N ASN A 134 22.03 -8.72 9.62
CA ASN A 134 20.93 -7.81 9.92
C ASN A 134 19.73 -8.14 9.02
N VAL A 135 18.81 -8.97 9.53
CA VAL A 135 17.58 -9.35 8.82
C VAL A 135 16.39 -8.68 9.50
N GLN A 136 15.82 -7.69 8.81
CA GLN A 136 14.58 -7.05 9.23
C GLN A 136 13.39 -7.83 8.67
N LEU A 137 12.40 -8.12 9.52
CA LEU A 137 11.15 -8.77 9.12
C LEU A 137 9.96 -7.80 9.06
N PHE A 138 10.04 -6.71 9.82
CA PHE A 138 8.98 -5.74 9.97
C PHE A 138 9.59 -4.34 9.96
N ALA A 139 8.96 -3.43 9.23
CA ALA A 139 9.33 -2.02 9.16
C ALA A 139 8.17 -1.13 9.63
N LEU A 140 8.48 0.09 10.04
CA LEU A 140 7.47 1.12 10.27
C LEU A 140 7.07 1.70 8.91
N SER A 141 5.78 1.74 8.60
CA SER A 141 5.28 2.34 7.37
C SER A 141 5.10 3.85 7.50
N GLU A 142 4.98 4.53 6.36
CA GLU A 142 4.60 5.94 6.30
C GLU A 142 3.23 6.21 6.95
N LEU A 143 2.38 5.18 7.05
CA LEU A 143 1.08 5.21 7.74
C LEU A 143 1.20 5.09 9.28
N GLY A 144 2.42 4.97 9.81
CA GLY A 144 2.69 4.79 11.25
C GLY A 144 2.36 3.38 11.77
N LEU A 145 2.16 2.41 10.88
CA LEU A 145 1.86 1.02 11.22
C LEU A 145 3.10 0.16 11.01
N ARG A 146 3.36 -0.77 11.93
CA ARG A 146 4.43 -1.76 11.76
C ARG A 146 3.94 -2.90 10.89
N ARG A 147 4.52 -3.06 9.70
CA ARG A 147 4.09 -4.03 8.68
C ARG A 147 5.21 -4.99 8.31
N PRO A 148 4.88 -6.22 7.89
CA PRO A 148 5.86 -7.11 7.26
C PRO A 148 6.52 -6.45 6.06
N ILE A 149 7.84 -6.57 5.91
CA ILE A 149 8.54 -6.02 4.72
C ILE A 149 8.00 -6.64 3.41
N THR A 150 7.55 -7.89 3.48
CA THR A 150 6.97 -8.60 2.32
C THR A 150 5.72 -7.93 1.74
N CYS A 151 5.05 -7.02 2.46
CA CYS A 151 3.87 -6.33 1.89
C CYS A 151 4.22 -5.17 0.94
N TYR A 152 5.48 -4.74 0.92
CA TYR A 152 5.95 -3.66 0.05
C TYR A 152 6.22 -4.15 -1.38
N VAL A 153 6.55 -5.44 -1.53
CA VAL A 153 6.76 -6.08 -2.82
C VAL A 153 5.44 -6.62 -3.35
N ARG A 154 5.00 -6.09 -4.50
CA ARG A 154 3.84 -6.61 -5.25
C ARG A 154 4.09 -6.44 -6.74
N PRO A 155 3.64 -7.37 -7.60
CA PRO A 155 3.74 -7.17 -9.04
C PRO A 155 3.13 -5.81 -9.44
N LEU A 156 3.95 -4.97 -10.07
CA LEU A 156 3.56 -3.64 -10.57
C LEU A 156 3.59 -3.67 -12.09
N LEU A 157 2.39 -3.67 -12.68
CA LEU A 157 2.24 -3.63 -14.13
C LEU A 157 2.56 -2.21 -14.63
N ALA A 158 3.68 -2.07 -15.33
CA ALA A 158 4.04 -0.82 -16.01
C ALA A 158 3.23 -0.58 -17.29
N ASP A 159 2.51 -1.60 -17.77
CA ASP A 159 1.67 -1.58 -18.99
C ASP A 159 2.38 -0.84 -20.14
N ARG A 160 1.81 0.28 -20.62
CA ARG A 160 2.35 1.05 -21.77
C ARG A 160 3.43 2.06 -21.41
N LEU A 161 3.86 2.14 -20.14
CA LEU A 161 4.86 3.12 -19.69
C LEU A 161 6.30 2.59 -19.83
N LEU A 162 6.49 1.28 -19.68
CA LEU A 162 7.82 0.65 -19.74
C LEU A 162 7.75 -0.63 -20.58
N ASP A 163 8.50 -0.65 -21.69
CA ASP A 163 8.42 -1.76 -22.65
C ASP A 163 9.24 -3.00 -22.27
N SER A 164 10.18 -2.87 -21.33
CA SER A 164 11.07 -3.97 -20.97
C SER A 164 11.58 -3.89 -19.52
N PRO A 165 12.02 -5.03 -18.94
CA PRO A 165 12.72 -5.05 -17.65
C PRO A 165 13.94 -4.10 -17.59
N LEU A 166 14.63 -3.93 -18.72
CA LEU A 166 15.78 -3.02 -18.80
C LEU A 166 15.34 -1.55 -18.75
N HIS A 167 14.21 -1.21 -19.39
CA HIS A 167 13.61 0.12 -19.25
C HIS A 167 13.16 0.39 -17.81
N ALA A 168 12.65 -0.62 -17.10
CA ALA A 168 12.30 -0.49 -15.69
C ALA A 168 13.52 -0.24 -14.80
N ALA A 169 14.62 -0.98 -15.01
CA ALA A 169 15.87 -0.75 -14.29
C ALA A 169 16.41 0.67 -14.55
N HIS A 170 16.39 1.11 -15.81
CA HIS A 170 16.78 2.47 -16.16
C HIS A 170 15.86 3.52 -15.51
N PHE A 171 14.54 3.33 -15.56
CA PHE A 171 13.57 4.21 -14.92
C PHE A 171 13.83 4.35 -13.42
N VAL A 172 14.03 3.24 -12.71
CA VAL A 172 14.34 3.27 -11.27
C VAL A 172 15.68 3.96 -11.02
N SER A 173 16.68 3.79 -11.88
CA SER A 173 17.98 4.46 -11.75
C SER A 173 17.94 5.99 -11.94
N LEU A 174 16.84 6.52 -12.50
CA LEU A 174 16.63 7.96 -12.68
C LEU A 174 15.93 8.61 -11.46
N ILE A 175 15.46 7.81 -10.50
CA ILE A 175 14.90 8.31 -9.24
C ILE A 175 16.07 8.74 -8.36
N ASP A 176 15.92 9.86 -7.65
CA ASP A 176 17.00 10.40 -6.83
C ASP A 176 17.30 9.45 -5.67
N PHE A 177 18.57 9.06 -5.54
CA PHE A 177 19.02 8.23 -4.45
C PHE A 177 19.39 9.11 -3.25
N GLU A 178 18.63 8.98 -2.17
CA GLU A 178 18.93 9.60 -0.90
C GLU A 178 19.34 8.53 0.09
N ARG A 179 20.60 8.57 0.53
CA ARG A 179 21.04 7.68 1.59
C ARG A 179 20.45 8.18 2.89
N THR A 180 19.45 7.47 3.41
CA THR A 180 18.96 7.67 4.77
C THR A 180 20.03 7.18 5.74
N ASP A 181 21.09 7.97 5.91
CA ASP A 181 22.06 7.73 6.96
C ASP A 181 21.33 8.01 8.28
N THR A 182 20.85 6.94 8.91
CA THR A 182 20.44 6.93 10.32
C THR A 182 21.68 7.12 11.20
N LEU A 183 22.36 8.25 11.02
CA LEU A 183 23.46 8.72 11.87
C LEU A 183 22.85 9.15 13.21
N GLY A 184 22.62 8.15 14.05
CA GLY A 184 22.05 8.31 15.38
C GLY A 184 20.93 7.31 15.61
N ALA A 185 21.06 6.51 16.67
CA ALA A 185 20.14 5.45 17.08
C ALA A 185 18.73 5.93 17.52
N ALA A 186 18.21 7.03 16.99
CA ALA A 186 17.07 7.75 17.57
C ALA A 186 15.80 7.80 16.69
N ALA A 187 15.90 7.68 15.36
CA ALA A 187 14.71 7.68 14.49
C ALA A 187 14.50 6.30 13.88
N PRO A 188 13.29 5.70 13.98
CA PRO A 188 12.99 4.43 13.34
C PRO A 188 13.02 4.62 11.82
N GLU A 189 13.56 3.62 11.14
CA GLU A 189 13.50 3.50 9.69
C GLU A 189 12.03 3.42 9.23
N ILE A 190 11.62 4.35 8.39
CA ILE A 190 10.26 4.43 7.84
C ILE A 190 10.32 4.00 6.39
N TRP A 191 9.70 2.85 6.09
CA TRP A 191 9.62 2.32 4.74
C TRP A 191 8.43 2.92 4.00
N GLN A 192 8.69 3.39 2.79
CA GLN A 192 7.67 3.98 1.93
C GLN A 192 7.08 2.95 0.97
N THR A 193 5.78 3.07 0.65
CA THR A 193 5.19 2.32 -0.46
C THR A 193 5.70 2.84 -1.81
N ASN A 194 5.68 2.00 -2.85
CA ASN A 194 5.99 2.41 -4.23
C ASN A 194 5.24 3.68 -4.66
N HIS A 195 4.00 3.87 -4.20
CA HIS A 195 3.23 5.08 -4.52
C HIS A 195 3.84 6.33 -3.85
N ALA A 196 4.26 6.22 -2.59
CA ALA A 196 4.93 7.30 -1.88
C ALA A 196 6.31 7.60 -2.48
N THR A 197 7.12 6.60 -2.77
CA THR A 197 8.44 6.75 -3.42
C THR A 197 8.30 7.47 -4.77
N LEU A 198 7.36 7.04 -5.62
CA LEU A 198 7.12 7.66 -6.93
C LEU A 198 6.58 9.08 -6.81
N ALA A 199 5.76 9.36 -5.79
CA ALA A 199 5.22 10.69 -5.56
C ALA A 199 6.32 11.66 -5.10
N VAL A 200 7.19 11.22 -4.20
CA VAL A 200 8.27 12.00 -3.61
C VAL A 200 9.50 12.09 -4.51
N ARG A 201 9.66 11.15 -5.46
CA ARG A 201 10.71 11.12 -6.49
C ARG A 201 12.13 10.94 -5.95
N HIS A 202 12.26 10.48 -4.72
CA HIS A 202 13.51 10.03 -4.16
C HIS A 202 13.26 8.84 -3.23
N GLY A 203 14.33 8.11 -2.89
CA GLY A 203 14.28 7.00 -1.94
C GLY A 203 15.68 6.44 -1.66
N ASP A 204 15.77 5.56 -0.68
CA ASP A 204 17.03 4.87 -0.37
C ASP A 204 17.16 3.53 -1.12
N ALA A 205 18.06 2.67 -0.68
CA ALA A 205 18.33 1.41 -1.36
C ALA A 205 17.13 0.46 -1.27
N GLU A 206 16.43 0.49 -0.14
CA GLU A 206 15.27 -0.31 0.18
C GLU A 206 14.11 0.07 -0.74
N GLU A 207 13.79 1.37 -0.85
CA GLU A 207 12.74 1.83 -1.77
C GLU A 207 13.05 1.52 -3.24
N HIS A 208 14.28 1.74 -3.69
CA HIS A 208 14.68 1.43 -5.07
C HIS A 208 14.59 -0.07 -5.36
N ALA A 209 15.06 -0.90 -4.43
CA ALA A 209 15.00 -2.35 -4.56
C ALA A 209 13.56 -2.86 -4.60
N VAL A 210 12.69 -2.37 -3.72
CA VAL A 210 11.26 -2.74 -3.67
C VAL A 210 10.56 -2.34 -4.97
N LEU A 211 10.78 -1.11 -5.46
CA LEU A 211 10.16 -0.63 -6.69
C LEU A 211 10.62 -1.44 -7.90
N LEU A 212 11.93 -1.67 -8.03
CA LEU A 212 12.49 -2.46 -9.11
C LEU A 212 11.98 -3.91 -9.08
N CYS A 213 12.04 -4.56 -7.91
CA CYS A 213 11.51 -5.91 -7.71
C CYS A 213 10.03 -5.99 -8.13
N SER A 214 9.22 -5.03 -7.68
CA SER A 214 7.80 -4.94 -8.03
C SER A 214 7.58 -4.84 -9.55
N LEU A 215 8.37 -4.02 -10.25
CA LEU A 215 8.31 -3.88 -11.71
C LEU A 215 8.73 -5.16 -12.44
N LEU A 216 9.83 -5.80 -12.01
CA LEU A 216 10.32 -7.05 -12.61
C LEU A 216 9.31 -8.18 -12.45
N LEU A 217 8.68 -8.29 -11.28
CA LEU A 217 7.55 -9.20 -11.05
C LEU A 217 6.38 -8.90 -11.99
N GLY A 218 6.11 -7.62 -12.28
CA GLY A 218 5.13 -7.20 -13.27
C GLY A 218 5.44 -7.66 -14.71
N PHE A 219 6.72 -7.82 -15.05
CA PHE A 219 7.15 -8.44 -16.32
C PHE A 219 7.17 -9.98 -16.27
N GLY A 220 6.79 -10.59 -15.15
CA GLY A 220 6.79 -12.04 -14.97
C GLY A 220 8.15 -12.66 -14.65
N LEU A 221 9.12 -11.85 -14.18
CA LEU A 221 10.40 -12.34 -13.69
C LEU A 221 10.32 -12.71 -12.20
N ASP A 222 10.93 -13.83 -11.80
CA ASP A 222 11.05 -14.22 -10.40
C ASP A 222 12.17 -13.39 -9.73
N ALA A 223 11.77 -12.29 -9.09
CA ALA A 223 12.68 -11.27 -8.55
C ALA A 223 12.60 -11.11 -7.02
N TYR A 224 11.98 -12.07 -6.32
CA TYR A 224 11.83 -12.07 -4.85
C TYR A 224 13.15 -12.24 -4.09
#